data_AF-A0A969IJ21-F1
#
_entry.id   AF-A0A969IJ21-F1
#
_cell.length_a   1.000
_cell.length_b   1.000
_cell.length_c   1.000
_cell.angle_alpha   90.00
_cell.angle_beta   90.00
_cell.angle_gamma   90.00
#
_symmetry.space_group_name_H-M   'P 1'
#
loop_
_entity.id
_entity.type
_entity.pdbx_description
1 polymer ?
#
loop_
_entity_poly.entity_id
_entity_poly.type
_entity_poly.pdbx_seq_one_letter_code
_entity_poly.pdbx_strand_id
1 'polypeptide(L)'
;MRLGRNKSGVIAEVKTIRLMPFGLMANRTIGLARENADNVGLERTYDSLLKGQTGNRLVRFIAGGVAMPVEGYEIEPVNGNDIVSTIDVNIQDIAQTALMNMMVQSESKYGTCIVMETKTGKVKAIANLGRQPDGTYWEDYNYAVRTTEPGSTIKLATLLSVLSEGSLREDDNIKVGTAGNAIVGVRNVNDAERSPKAILTLKECFAHSSNVGMSMAAYQSFSSKPENSKSTCKNIILINVPALMWQERKNPGWPP
;
A
#
# COMPACT_ATOMS: atom_id res chain seq x y z
N MET A 1 -20.92 -50.39 41.51
CA MET A 1 -21.03 -50.14 40.05
C MET A 1 -19.69 -49.66 39.53
N ARG A 2 -19.13 -50.39 38.56
CA ARG A 2 -17.84 -50.12 37.92
C ARG A 2 -18.08 -49.06 36.85
N LEU A 3 -17.73 -47.80 37.12
CA LEU A 3 -17.92 -46.70 36.16
C LEU A 3 -16.94 -46.89 34.98
N GLY A 4 -17.50 -46.98 33.77
CA GLY A 4 -16.78 -47.28 32.53
C GLY A 4 -15.83 -46.17 32.04
N ARG A 5 -14.99 -46.55 31.08
CA ARG A 5 -13.75 -45.90 30.62
C ARG A 5 -13.92 -44.53 29.90
N ASN A 6 -15.13 -44.02 29.71
CA ASN A 6 -15.39 -42.81 28.92
C ASN A 6 -15.96 -41.68 29.79
N LYS A 7 -15.09 -41.03 30.56
CA LYS A 7 -15.43 -39.89 31.44
C LYS A 7 -14.90 -38.54 30.93
N SER A 8 -14.60 -38.40 29.64
CA SER A 8 -14.08 -37.13 29.10
C SER A 8 -15.02 -36.56 28.04
N GLY A 9 -15.71 -35.48 28.40
CA GLY A 9 -16.46 -34.60 27.49
C GLY A 9 -15.53 -33.72 26.65
N VAL A 10 -14.56 -34.33 25.97
CA VAL A 10 -13.69 -33.64 25.02
C VAL A 10 -14.44 -33.55 23.71
N ILE A 11 -14.83 -32.33 23.34
CA ILE A 11 -15.39 -32.01 22.03
C ILE A 11 -14.24 -31.45 21.20
N ALA A 12 -13.84 -32.18 20.17
CA ALA A 12 -12.82 -31.73 19.24
C ALA A 12 -13.48 -30.87 18.16
N GLU A 13 -13.20 -29.58 18.16
CA GLU A 13 -13.56 -28.67 17.08
C GLU A 13 -12.38 -28.53 16.13
N VAL A 14 -12.60 -28.85 14.86
CA VAL A 14 -11.59 -28.64 13.81
C VAL A 14 -11.63 -27.18 13.39
N LYS A 15 -10.52 -26.47 13.56
CA LYS A 15 -10.35 -25.08 13.12
C LYS A 15 -9.24 -24.99 12.08
N THR A 16 -9.49 -24.20 11.04
CA THR A 16 -8.49 -23.87 10.03
C THR A 16 -7.70 -22.65 10.48
N ILE A 17 -6.37 -22.73 10.40
CA ILE A 17 -5.47 -21.60 10.70
C ILE A 17 -4.75 -21.15 9.43
N ARG A 18 -4.53 -19.84 9.29
CA ARG A 18 -3.69 -19.30 8.21
C ARG A 18 -2.21 -19.52 8.56
N LEU A 19 -1.46 -20.03 7.59
CA LEU A 19 0.00 -20.18 7.67
C LEU A 19 0.68 -19.19 6.73
N MET A 20 1.66 -18.46 7.25
CA MET A 20 2.44 -17.47 6.50
C MET A 20 3.84 -18.04 6.23
N PRO A 21 4.09 -18.66 5.06
CA PRO A 21 5.33 -19.39 4.80
C PRO A 21 6.58 -18.51 4.83
N PHE A 22 6.44 -17.21 4.54
CA PHE A 22 7.53 -16.24 4.53
C PHE A 22 7.58 -15.35 5.78
N GLY A 23 6.85 -15.74 6.84
CA GLY A 23 6.84 -15.08 8.14
C GLY A 23 6.57 -13.58 8.05
N LEU A 24 7.60 -12.79 8.30
CA LEU A 24 7.56 -11.33 8.34
C LEU A 24 7.42 -10.66 6.97
N MET A 25 7.78 -11.35 5.89
CA MET A 25 7.87 -10.76 4.57
C MET A 25 6.48 -10.36 4.05
N ALA A 26 6.32 -9.08 3.69
CA ALA A 26 5.04 -8.53 3.21
C ALA A 26 3.84 -8.86 4.12
N ASN A 27 4.07 -9.15 5.41
CA ASN A 27 3.06 -9.63 6.34
C ASN A 27 1.85 -8.69 6.41
N ARG A 28 2.10 -7.38 6.39
CA ARG A 28 1.03 -6.39 6.47
C ARG A 28 0.29 -6.21 5.15
N THR A 29 0.98 -6.45 4.05
CA THR A 29 0.43 -6.40 2.69
C THR A 29 -0.45 -7.60 2.40
N ILE A 30 0.07 -8.81 2.60
CA ILE A 30 -0.70 -10.06 2.49
C ILE A 30 -1.87 -10.00 3.47
N GLY A 31 -1.56 -9.65 4.71
CA GLY A 31 -2.55 -9.39 5.73
C GLY A 31 -2.72 -10.52 6.73
N LEU A 32 -3.62 -10.30 7.67
CA LEU A 32 -3.90 -11.20 8.79
C LEU A 32 -5.40 -11.47 8.81
N ALA A 33 -5.76 -12.76 8.83
CA ALA A 33 -7.11 -13.21 9.13
C ALA A 33 -7.31 -13.22 10.66
N ARG A 34 -8.34 -12.55 11.16
CA ARG A 34 -8.59 -12.39 12.59
C ARG A 34 -10.06 -12.66 12.90
N GLU A 35 -10.32 -13.44 13.95
CA GLU A 35 -11.70 -13.70 14.40
C GLU A 35 -12.30 -12.50 15.18
N ASN A 36 -11.47 -11.83 15.98
CA ASN A 36 -11.90 -10.78 16.94
C ASN A 36 -11.57 -9.34 16.50
N ALA A 37 -11.18 -9.14 15.24
CA ALA A 37 -10.83 -7.83 14.71
C ALA A 37 -10.97 -7.84 13.18
N ASP A 38 -11.03 -6.66 12.57
CA ASP A 38 -10.98 -6.57 11.12
C ASP A 38 -9.71 -7.24 10.56
N ASN A 39 -9.90 -7.98 9.47
CA ASN A 39 -8.81 -8.41 8.61
C ASN A 39 -8.03 -7.19 8.10
N VAL A 40 -6.81 -7.43 7.63
CA VAL A 40 -5.91 -6.39 7.11
C VAL A 40 -5.32 -6.82 5.77
N GLY A 41 -4.77 -5.90 4.99
CA GLY A 41 -4.10 -6.22 3.72
C GLY A 41 -5.02 -6.84 2.65
N LEU A 42 -4.47 -7.75 1.86
CA LEU A 42 -5.20 -8.50 0.85
C LEU A 42 -6.29 -9.39 1.47
N GLU A 43 -6.04 -9.98 2.65
CA GLU A 43 -7.04 -10.76 3.41
C GLU A 43 -8.31 -9.94 3.71
N ARG A 44 -8.18 -8.63 4.02
CA ARG A 44 -9.34 -7.75 4.19
C ARG A 44 -10.02 -7.44 2.87
N THR A 45 -9.21 -7.05 1.89
CA THR A 45 -9.69 -6.52 0.61
C THR A 45 -10.47 -7.57 -0.16
N TYR A 46 -10.04 -8.83 -0.06
CA TYR A 46 -10.60 -9.96 -0.79
C TYR A 46 -11.28 -10.98 0.13
N ASP A 47 -11.68 -10.59 1.35
CA ASP A 47 -12.39 -11.46 2.30
C ASP A 47 -13.58 -12.17 1.67
N SER A 48 -14.36 -11.45 0.85
CA SER A 48 -15.52 -11.99 0.14
C SER A 48 -15.17 -13.12 -0.84
N LEU A 49 -13.97 -13.12 -1.41
CA LEU A 49 -13.48 -14.17 -2.29
C LEU A 49 -12.85 -15.31 -1.49
N LEU A 50 -12.12 -15.00 -0.42
CA LEU A 50 -11.28 -15.93 0.34
C LEU A 50 -12.05 -16.80 1.33
N LYS A 51 -13.15 -16.29 1.92
CA LYS A 51 -13.84 -16.99 3.02
C LYS A 51 -14.72 -18.16 2.59
N GLY A 52 -15.12 -18.19 1.31
CA GLY A 52 -16.06 -19.19 0.82
C GLY A 52 -17.45 -19.06 1.46
N GLN A 53 -18.12 -20.19 1.68
CA GLN A 53 -19.42 -20.25 2.36
C GLN A 53 -19.40 -21.34 3.44
N THR A 54 -19.81 -20.97 4.65
CA THR A 54 -19.88 -21.90 5.78
C THR A 54 -21.04 -22.89 5.58
N GLY A 55 -20.73 -24.18 5.72
CA GLY A 55 -21.72 -25.24 5.76
C GLY A 55 -22.44 -25.31 7.11
N ASN A 56 -23.60 -25.97 7.14
CA ASN A 56 -24.38 -26.16 8.36
C ASN A 56 -24.79 -27.63 8.46
N ARG A 57 -24.60 -28.25 9.62
CA ARG A 57 -25.03 -29.64 9.87
C ARG A 57 -25.87 -29.68 11.14
N LEU A 58 -27.07 -30.23 11.06
CA LEU A 58 -27.91 -30.45 12.23
C LEU A 58 -27.36 -31.61 13.06
N VAL A 59 -27.16 -31.37 14.36
CA VAL A 59 -26.72 -32.40 15.31
C VAL A 59 -27.77 -32.59 16.40
N ARG A 60 -28.02 -33.85 16.77
CA ARG A 60 -28.87 -34.25 17.89
C ARG A 60 -27.99 -34.69 19.06
N PHE A 61 -28.21 -34.10 20.22
CA PHE A 61 -27.56 -34.53 21.45
C PHE A 61 -28.34 -35.69 22.09
N ILE A 62 -27.64 -36.78 22.42
CA ILE A 62 -28.20 -37.94 23.14
C ILE A 62 -27.73 -37.94 24.60
N ALA A 63 -28.38 -38.76 25.45
CA ALA A 63 -28.03 -38.89 26.86
C ALA A 63 -26.53 -39.19 27.03
N GLY A 64 -25.84 -38.40 27.86
CA GLY A 64 -24.37 -38.44 27.99
C GLY A 64 -23.61 -37.38 27.20
N GLY A 65 -24.30 -36.48 26.47
CA GLY A 65 -23.69 -35.31 25.82
C GLY A 65 -23.06 -35.58 24.46
N VAL A 66 -23.26 -36.76 23.89
CA VAL A 66 -22.73 -37.13 22.57
C VAL A 66 -23.58 -36.47 21.48
N ALA A 67 -22.92 -35.75 20.56
CA ALA A 67 -23.54 -35.18 19.37
C ALA A 67 -23.60 -36.24 18.25
N MET A 68 -24.78 -36.51 17.72
CA MET A 68 -25.00 -37.36 16.54
C MET A 68 -25.50 -36.52 15.36
N PRO A 69 -24.86 -36.57 14.18
CA PRO A 69 -25.38 -35.95 12.97
C PRO A 69 -26.79 -36.43 12.62
N VAL A 70 -27.65 -35.52 12.15
CA VAL A 70 -28.96 -35.86 11.58
C VAL A 70 -28.82 -35.89 10.06
N GLU A 71 -29.04 -37.06 9.46
CA GLU A 71 -28.98 -37.23 8.00
C GLU A 71 -30.03 -36.36 7.28
N GLY A 72 -29.63 -35.74 6.16
CA GLY A 72 -30.52 -34.93 5.30
C GLY A 72 -30.62 -33.45 5.66
N TYR A 73 -30.00 -33.00 6.76
CA TYR A 73 -29.96 -31.58 7.17
C TYR A 73 -28.52 -31.06 7.18
N GLU A 74 -27.85 -31.23 6.05
CA GLU A 74 -26.48 -30.78 5.83
C GLU A 74 -26.38 -29.87 4.61
N ILE A 75 -25.77 -28.70 4.82
CA ILE A 75 -25.27 -27.82 3.77
C ILE A 75 -23.76 -27.97 3.81
N GLU A 76 -23.19 -28.51 2.73
CA GLU A 76 -21.74 -28.64 2.61
C GLU A 76 -21.08 -27.26 2.51
N PRO A 77 -19.93 -27.04 3.17
CA PRO A 77 -19.18 -25.82 3.01
C PRO A 77 -18.63 -25.70 1.59
N VAL A 78 -18.53 -24.46 1.09
CA VAL A 78 -17.89 -24.16 -0.19
C VAL A 78 -16.57 -23.47 0.08
N ASN A 79 -15.49 -24.00 -0.49
CA ASN A 79 -14.17 -23.39 -0.37
C ASN A 79 -14.15 -21.99 -0.98
N GLY A 80 -13.35 -21.10 -0.38
CA GLY A 80 -13.04 -19.81 -0.99
C GLY A 80 -12.21 -19.95 -2.27
N ASN A 81 -12.07 -18.84 -2.98
CA ASN A 81 -11.22 -18.73 -4.16
C ASN A 81 -9.77 -18.42 -3.79
N ASP A 82 -8.85 -18.84 -4.65
CA ASP A 82 -7.44 -18.48 -4.55
C ASP A 82 -7.18 -17.08 -5.12
N ILE A 83 -6.23 -16.37 -4.50
CA ILE A 83 -5.71 -15.09 -5.01
C ILE A 83 -4.23 -15.23 -5.35
N VAL A 84 -3.85 -14.81 -6.55
CA VAL A 84 -2.45 -14.77 -7.01
C VAL A 84 -1.95 -13.33 -7.11
N SER A 85 -1.22 -12.85 -6.10
CA SER A 85 -0.72 -11.46 -6.06
C SER A 85 0.30 -11.16 -7.17
N THR A 86 0.50 -9.87 -7.47
CA THR A 86 1.59 -9.43 -8.38
C THR A 86 2.95 -9.37 -7.70
N ILE A 87 3.01 -9.56 -6.38
CA ILE A 87 4.22 -9.52 -5.57
C ILE A 87 5.17 -10.64 -6.01
N ASP A 88 6.40 -10.26 -6.30
CA ASP A 88 7.48 -11.19 -6.55
C ASP A 88 8.27 -11.38 -5.26
N VAL A 89 8.36 -12.62 -4.77
CA VAL A 89 9.00 -12.95 -3.50
C VAL A 89 10.47 -12.51 -3.47
N ASN A 90 11.19 -12.64 -4.58
CA ASN A 90 12.60 -12.27 -4.64
C ASN A 90 12.77 -10.74 -4.61
N ILE A 91 11.95 -10.02 -5.37
CA ILE A 91 11.98 -8.54 -5.37
C ILE A 91 11.55 -8.01 -4.00
N GLN A 92 10.55 -8.63 -3.37
CA GLN A 92 10.09 -8.27 -2.03
C GLN A 92 11.19 -8.44 -0.99
N ASP A 93 11.89 -9.58 -0.99
CA ASP A 93 12.99 -9.85 -0.06
C ASP A 93 14.12 -8.81 -0.19
N ILE A 94 14.52 -8.50 -1.42
CA ILE A 94 15.53 -7.48 -1.71
C ILE A 94 15.07 -6.10 -1.22
N ALA A 95 13.83 -5.71 -1.53
CA ALA A 95 13.28 -4.41 -1.15
C ALA A 95 13.16 -4.27 0.38
N GLN A 96 12.69 -5.31 1.07
CA GLN A 96 12.53 -5.32 2.52
C GLN A 96 13.88 -5.32 3.25
N THR A 97 14.85 -6.08 2.75
CA THR A 97 16.22 -6.10 3.29
C THR A 97 16.92 -4.74 3.11
N ALA A 98 16.81 -4.14 1.92
CA ALA A 98 17.38 -2.82 1.67
C ALA A 98 16.74 -1.75 2.55
N LEU A 99 15.41 -1.78 2.71
CA LEU A 99 14.69 -0.88 3.60
C LEU A 99 15.13 -1.08 5.06
N MET A 100 15.19 -2.33 5.53
CA MET A 100 15.64 -2.66 6.88
C MET A 100 17.02 -2.08 7.18
N ASN A 101 17.99 -2.26 6.28
CA ASN A 101 19.34 -1.74 6.45
C ASN A 101 19.35 -0.20 6.59
N MET A 102 18.57 0.50 5.76
CA MET A 102 18.44 1.96 5.85
C MET A 102 17.75 2.42 7.13
N MET A 103 16.71 1.69 7.56
CA MET A 103 15.98 1.99 8.80
C MET A 103 16.87 1.82 10.03
N VAL A 104 17.67 0.75 10.09
CA VAL A 104 18.63 0.53 11.17
C VAL A 104 19.69 1.63 11.20
N GLN A 105 20.26 2.01 10.05
CA GLN A 105 21.28 3.06 9.98
C GLN A 105 20.76 4.46 10.35
N SER A 106 19.52 4.77 9.95
CA SER A 106 18.93 6.09 10.16
C SER A 106 18.11 6.22 11.45
N GLU A 107 17.88 5.11 12.16
CA GLU A 107 16.99 5.03 13.32
C GLU A 107 15.56 5.58 13.08
N SER A 108 15.12 5.52 11.83
CA SER A 108 13.84 6.08 11.39
C SER A 108 12.64 5.45 12.09
N LYS A 109 11.58 6.22 12.34
CA LYS A 109 10.37 5.72 13.01
C LYS A 109 9.60 4.70 12.17
N TYR A 110 9.53 4.92 10.87
CA TYR A 110 8.94 4.02 9.90
C TYR A 110 9.47 4.31 8.50
N GLY A 111 9.30 3.36 7.59
CA GLY A 111 9.69 3.50 6.19
C GLY A 111 8.90 2.58 5.28
N THR A 112 8.84 2.95 4.00
CA THR A 112 8.16 2.20 2.95
C THR A 112 9.04 2.14 1.71
N CYS A 113 9.08 0.97 1.07
CA CYS A 113 9.66 0.80 -0.26
C CYS A 113 8.63 0.13 -1.17
N ILE A 114 8.36 0.73 -2.33
CA ILE A 114 7.44 0.19 -3.33
C ILE A 114 8.20 0.00 -4.64
N VAL A 115 8.12 -1.20 -5.21
CA VAL A 115 8.68 -1.51 -6.52
C VAL A 115 7.54 -1.81 -7.47
N MET A 116 7.49 -1.09 -8.59
CA MET A 116 6.43 -1.22 -9.59
C MET A 116 7.03 -1.45 -10.98
N GLU A 117 6.47 -2.38 -11.73
CA GLU A 117 6.78 -2.55 -13.14
C GLU A 117 6.14 -1.42 -13.96
N THR A 118 6.95 -0.57 -14.58
CA THR A 118 6.47 0.63 -15.29
C THR A 118 5.56 0.31 -16.48
N LYS A 119 5.84 -0.76 -17.22
CA LYS A 119 5.09 -1.15 -18.42
C LYS A 119 3.66 -1.58 -18.10
N THR A 120 3.45 -2.25 -16.97
CA THR A 120 2.15 -2.85 -16.63
C THR A 120 1.46 -2.16 -15.45
N GLY A 121 2.19 -1.33 -14.70
CA GLY A 121 1.75 -0.76 -13.43
C GLY A 121 1.71 -1.76 -12.27
N LYS A 122 2.08 -3.04 -12.48
CA LYS A 122 1.99 -4.07 -11.45
C LYS A 122 2.97 -3.80 -10.32
N VAL A 123 2.47 -3.81 -9.09
CA VAL A 123 3.32 -3.71 -7.89
C VAL A 123 4.02 -5.05 -7.68
N LYS A 124 5.36 -5.04 -7.73
CA LYS A 124 6.21 -6.22 -7.58
C LYS A 124 6.71 -6.40 -6.14
N ALA A 125 6.82 -5.32 -5.38
CA ALA A 125 7.12 -5.37 -3.96
C ALA A 125 6.52 -4.16 -3.24
N ILE A 126 6.15 -4.36 -1.98
CA ILE A 126 5.69 -3.31 -1.09
C ILE A 126 6.11 -3.69 0.35
N ALA A 127 7.20 -3.10 0.81
CA ALA A 127 7.79 -3.34 2.13
C ALA A 127 7.44 -2.18 3.05
N ASN A 128 7.02 -2.49 4.27
CA ASN A 128 6.67 -1.50 5.29
C ASN A 128 7.33 -1.87 6.61
N LEU A 129 8.13 -0.99 7.19
CA LEU A 129 8.79 -1.25 8.48
C LEU A 129 8.52 -0.12 9.46
N GLY A 130 8.10 -0.45 10.67
CA GLY A 130 7.92 0.45 11.80
C GLY A 130 8.85 0.07 12.96
N ARG A 131 9.44 1.09 13.61
CA ARG A 131 10.34 0.90 14.75
C ARG A 131 9.53 0.56 16.00
N GLN A 132 9.91 -0.52 16.67
CA GLN A 132 9.30 -0.99 17.90
C GLN A 132 9.97 -0.36 19.14
N PRO A 133 9.31 -0.39 20.32
CA PRO A 133 9.87 0.19 21.54
C PRO A 133 11.22 -0.38 21.98
N ASP A 134 11.50 -1.64 21.61
CA ASP A 134 12.78 -2.33 21.87
C ASP A 134 13.87 -1.98 20.84
N GLY A 135 13.56 -1.11 19.87
CA GLY A 135 14.48 -0.71 18.80
C GLY A 135 14.49 -1.64 17.58
N THR A 136 13.76 -2.76 17.61
CA THR A 136 13.61 -3.64 16.44
C THR A 136 12.65 -3.05 15.40
N TYR A 137 12.56 -3.69 14.22
CA TYR A 137 11.68 -3.27 13.14
C TYR A 137 10.73 -4.39 12.74
N TRP A 138 9.47 -4.02 12.48
CA TRP A 138 8.42 -4.95 12.14
C TRP A 138 7.46 -4.38 11.09
N GLU A 139 6.77 -5.25 10.34
CA GLU A 139 5.65 -4.88 9.48
C GLU A 139 4.36 -4.65 10.31
N ASP A 140 4.32 -3.56 11.07
CA ASP A 140 3.22 -3.24 12.00
C ASP A 140 2.04 -2.51 11.33
N TYR A 141 2.32 -1.70 10.31
CA TYR A 141 1.34 -0.90 9.59
C TYR A 141 1.64 -0.81 8.10
N ASN A 142 0.60 -0.68 7.26
CA ASN A 142 0.78 -0.50 5.82
C ASN A 142 0.96 1.00 5.55
N TYR A 143 2.19 1.48 5.74
CA TYR A 143 2.52 2.89 5.58
C TYR A 143 2.38 3.37 4.13
N ALA A 144 2.48 2.46 3.15
CA ALA A 144 2.29 2.77 1.73
C ALA A 144 0.92 3.35 1.37
N VAL A 145 -0.13 2.99 2.12
CA VAL A 145 -1.50 3.48 1.89
C VAL A 145 -1.85 4.68 2.76
N ARG A 146 -0.90 5.17 3.57
CA ARG A 146 -1.12 6.31 4.45
C ARG A 146 -0.95 7.61 3.66
N THR A 147 -1.91 8.52 3.77
CA THR A 147 -1.78 9.86 3.19
C THR A 147 -0.61 10.60 3.82
N THR A 148 0.27 11.14 2.97
CA THR A 148 1.39 11.99 3.37
C THR A 148 1.55 13.12 2.36
N GLU A 149 2.12 14.24 2.79
CA GLU A 149 2.47 15.32 1.88
C GLU A 149 3.71 14.90 1.07
N PRO A 150 3.63 14.80 -0.28
CA PRO A 150 4.71 14.27 -1.11
C PRO A 150 5.95 15.18 -1.17
N GLY A 151 5.85 16.41 -0.67
CA GLY A 151 6.93 17.41 -0.71
C GLY A 151 7.44 17.63 -2.13
N SER A 152 8.75 17.78 -2.29
CA SER A 152 9.39 18.04 -3.58
C SER A 152 9.19 16.96 -4.65
N THR A 153 8.81 15.72 -4.28
CA THR A 153 8.55 14.66 -5.27
C THR A 153 7.40 15.01 -6.23
N ILE A 154 6.47 15.86 -5.79
CA ILE A 154 5.35 16.34 -6.61
C ILE A 154 5.79 17.28 -7.74
N LYS A 155 6.98 17.88 -7.65
CA LYS A 155 7.47 18.87 -8.61
C LYS A 155 7.57 18.30 -10.02
N LEU A 156 7.75 16.98 -10.16
CA LEU A 156 7.75 16.34 -11.48
C LEU A 156 6.37 16.48 -12.15
N ALA A 157 5.29 16.23 -11.42
CA ALA A 157 3.93 16.42 -11.94
C ALA A 157 3.67 17.90 -12.27
N THR A 158 4.15 18.82 -11.44
CA THR A 158 4.09 20.27 -11.71
C THR A 158 4.86 20.62 -12.99
N LEU A 159 6.08 20.13 -13.14
CA LEU A 159 6.92 20.36 -14.32
C LEU A 159 6.24 19.85 -15.59
N LEU A 160 5.76 18.60 -15.58
CA LEU A 160 5.07 18.00 -16.71
C LEU A 160 3.81 18.80 -17.08
N SER A 161 3.04 19.26 -16.09
CA SER A 161 1.85 20.10 -16.35
C SER A 161 2.24 21.42 -17.02
N VAL A 162 3.27 22.09 -16.51
CA VAL A 162 3.80 23.34 -17.09
C VAL A 162 4.27 23.12 -18.53
N LEU A 163 4.97 22.01 -18.82
CA LEU A 163 5.46 21.72 -20.17
C LEU A 163 4.35 21.29 -21.13
N SER A 164 3.29 20.62 -20.64
CA SER A 164 2.22 20.11 -21.49
C SER A 164 1.17 21.16 -21.84
N GLU A 165 0.81 22.01 -20.87
CA GLU A 165 -0.33 22.93 -20.97
C GLU A 165 0.03 24.38 -20.63
N GLY A 166 1.20 24.61 -20.03
CA GLY A 166 1.72 25.94 -19.78
C GLY A 166 2.38 26.54 -21.01
N SER A 167 2.91 27.75 -20.85
CA SER A 167 3.61 28.49 -21.90
C SER A 167 5.13 28.36 -21.83
N LEU A 168 5.66 27.69 -20.81
CA LEU A 168 7.10 27.62 -20.55
C LEU A 168 7.76 26.39 -21.18
N ARG A 169 9.01 26.55 -21.59
CA ARG A 169 9.92 25.51 -22.08
C ARG A 169 11.04 25.27 -21.07
N GLU A 170 11.74 24.15 -21.21
CA GLU A 170 12.79 23.71 -20.27
C GLU A 170 13.92 24.73 -20.05
N ASP A 171 14.27 25.49 -21.09
CA ASP A 171 15.34 26.49 -21.07
C ASP A 171 14.84 27.91 -20.77
N ASP A 172 13.55 28.09 -20.48
CA ASP A 172 13.02 29.41 -20.15
C ASP A 172 13.51 29.89 -18.79
N ASN A 173 13.81 31.19 -18.73
CA ASN A 173 14.39 31.83 -17.56
C ASN A 173 13.34 32.17 -16.50
N ILE A 174 13.55 31.70 -15.27
CA ILE A 174 12.74 31.97 -14.08
C ILE A 174 13.56 32.80 -13.09
N LYS A 175 13.01 33.95 -12.69
CA LYS A 175 13.65 34.88 -11.75
C LYS A 175 13.38 34.44 -10.30
N VAL A 176 14.24 33.59 -9.76
CA VAL A 176 14.11 33.07 -8.39
C VAL A 176 14.74 33.97 -7.32
N GLY A 177 15.61 34.91 -7.71
CA GLY A 177 16.39 35.71 -6.77
C GLY A 177 17.49 34.89 -6.08
N THR A 178 18.22 35.50 -5.15
CA THR A 178 19.33 34.84 -4.40
C THR A 178 19.02 34.65 -2.91
N ALA A 179 17.90 35.20 -2.43
CA ALA A 179 17.55 35.18 -1.01
C ALA A 179 17.11 33.81 -0.50
N GLY A 180 16.76 32.87 -1.41
CA GLY A 180 16.12 31.60 -1.04
C GLY A 180 14.66 31.78 -0.62
N ASN A 181 14.06 32.92 -0.91
CA ASN A 181 12.62 33.17 -0.75
C ASN A 181 12.13 34.19 -1.78
N ALA A 182 10.83 34.13 -2.08
CA ALA A 182 10.15 35.10 -2.92
C ALA A 182 8.63 35.09 -2.66
N ILE A 183 8.00 36.23 -2.94
CA ILE A 183 6.54 36.29 -3.00
C ILE A 183 6.09 35.77 -4.37
N VAL A 184 5.28 34.72 -4.36
CA VAL A 184 4.63 34.15 -5.56
C VAL A 184 3.12 34.33 -5.42
N GLY A 185 2.52 35.16 -6.27
CA GLY A 185 1.14 35.62 -6.09
C GLY A 185 0.97 36.37 -4.77
N VAL A 186 0.29 35.75 -3.81
CA VAL A 186 0.04 36.31 -2.46
C VAL A 186 0.76 35.55 -1.33
N ARG A 187 1.59 34.57 -1.66
CA ARG A 187 2.26 33.71 -0.67
C ARG A 187 3.77 33.94 -0.70
N ASN A 188 4.37 33.97 0.48
CA ASN A 188 5.82 33.87 0.60
C ASN A 188 6.24 32.40 0.49
N VAL A 189 7.12 32.10 -0.46
CA VAL A 189 7.63 30.75 -0.73
C VAL A 189 9.12 30.75 -0.39
N ASN A 190 9.56 29.71 0.32
CA ASN A 190 10.96 29.55 0.73
C ASN A 190 11.55 28.30 0.07
N ASP A 191 12.79 28.42 -0.37
CA ASP A 191 13.64 27.30 -0.76
C ASP A 191 14.38 26.74 0.46
N ALA A 192 14.75 25.47 0.39
CA ALA A 192 15.57 24.83 1.43
C ALA A 192 16.97 25.44 1.48
N GLU A 193 17.47 25.90 0.33
CA GLU A 193 18.79 26.49 0.16
C GLU A 193 18.71 27.77 -0.67
N ARG A 194 19.73 28.62 -0.55
CA ARG A 194 19.83 29.81 -1.41
C ARG A 194 20.12 29.40 -2.84
N SER A 195 19.46 30.08 -3.79
CA SER A 195 19.72 29.85 -5.20
C SER A 195 21.17 30.22 -5.57
N PRO A 196 21.86 29.42 -6.39
CA PRO A 196 23.23 29.73 -6.84
C PRO A 196 23.28 30.98 -7.72
N LYS A 197 22.17 31.35 -8.37
CA LYS A 197 22.04 32.51 -9.27
C LYS A 197 20.66 33.14 -9.12
N ALA A 198 20.54 34.42 -9.43
CA ALA A 198 19.25 35.12 -9.36
C ALA A 198 18.22 34.64 -10.40
N ILE A 199 18.70 34.01 -11.48
CA ILE A 199 17.89 33.49 -12.58
C ILE A 199 18.34 32.06 -12.83
N LEU A 200 17.36 31.16 -12.92
CA LEU A 200 17.54 29.76 -13.26
C LEU A 200 16.64 29.42 -14.44
N THR A 201 17.06 28.51 -15.30
CA THR A 201 16.18 27.86 -16.28
C THR A 201 15.13 26.99 -15.56
N LEU A 202 14.02 26.66 -16.22
CA LEU A 202 13.00 25.77 -15.67
C LEU A 202 13.60 24.40 -15.27
N LYS A 203 14.48 23.84 -16.10
CA LYS A 203 15.19 22.59 -15.77
C LYS A 203 16.11 22.73 -14.55
N GLU A 204 16.80 23.86 -14.40
CA GLU A 204 17.63 24.14 -13.21
C GLU A 204 16.76 24.31 -11.95
N CYS A 205 15.60 24.95 -12.06
CA CYS A 205 14.64 25.06 -10.95
C CYS A 205 14.22 23.68 -10.45
N PHE A 206 13.94 22.75 -11.37
CA PHE A 206 13.62 21.37 -11.02
C PHE A 206 14.82 20.63 -10.44
N ALA A 207 15.99 20.71 -11.07
CA ALA A 207 17.22 20.04 -10.65
C ALA A 207 17.67 20.46 -9.23
N HIS A 208 17.56 21.74 -8.91
CA HIS A 208 17.85 22.28 -7.58
C HIS A 208 16.69 22.16 -6.60
N SER A 209 15.56 21.57 -7.02
CA SER A 209 14.36 21.43 -6.20
C SER A 209 13.91 22.79 -5.60
N SER A 210 13.96 23.87 -6.39
CA SER A 210 13.54 25.20 -5.94
C SER A 210 12.01 25.25 -5.82
N ASN A 211 11.49 25.44 -4.60
CA ASN A 211 10.08 25.73 -4.36
C ASN A 211 9.67 27.04 -5.01
N VAL A 212 10.51 28.08 -4.92
CA VAL A 212 10.28 29.39 -5.53
C VAL A 212 10.18 29.26 -7.05
N GLY A 213 11.16 28.63 -7.69
CA GLY A 213 11.21 28.43 -9.14
C GLY A 213 10.02 27.65 -9.66
N MET A 214 9.71 26.50 -9.04
CA MET A 214 8.56 25.68 -9.44
C MET A 214 7.22 26.38 -9.20
N SER A 215 7.11 27.16 -8.12
CA SER A 215 5.90 27.93 -7.82
C SER A 215 5.70 29.08 -8.80
N MET A 216 6.77 29.80 -9.17
CA MET A 216 6.71 30.84 -10.19
C MET A 216 6.34 30.26 -11.56
N ALA A 217 6.94 29.13 -11.96
CA ALA A 217 6.62 28.48 -13.22
C ALA A 217 5.13 28.07 -13.30
N ALA A 218 4.62 27.46 -12.23
CA ALA A 218 3.20 27.12 -12.14
C ALA A 218 2.30 28.37 -12.15
N TYR A 219 2.66 29.41 -11.40
CA TYR A 219 1.89 30.64 -11.33
C TYR A 219 1.84 31.38 -12.68
N GLN A 220 2.98 31.49 -13.37
CA GLN A 220 3.06 32.10 -14.71
C GLN A 220 2.21 31.32 -15.72
N SER A 221 2.21 29.98 -15.63
CA SER A 221 1.49 29.12 -16.57
C SER A 221 -0.02 29.09 -16.33
N PHE A 222 -0.46 29.15 -15.07
CA PHE A 222 -1.84 28.80 -14.71
C PHE A 222 -2.60 29.85 -13.89
N SER A 223 -2.01 31.00 -13.54
CA SER A 223 -2.69 32.03 -12.75
C SER A 223 -4.01 32.52 -13.36
N SER A 224 -4.12 32.51 -14.70
CA SER A 224 -5.34 32.86 -15.43
C SER A 224 -6.28 31.68 -15.71
N LYS A 225 -5.82 30.43 -15.51
CA LYS A 225 -6.55 29.17 -15.80
C LYS A 225 -6.25 28.08 -14.76
N PRO A 226 -6.63 28.28 -13.49
CA PRO A 226 -6.24 27.38 -12.39
C PRO A 226 -6.83 25.96 -12.51
N GLU A 227 -7.98 25.80 -13.18
CA GLU A 227 -8.63 24.52 -13.45
C GLU A 227 -7.75 23.55 -14.24
N ASN A 228 -7.01 24.03 -15.24
CA ASN A 228 -6.12 23.20 -16.07
C ASN A 228 -4.99 22.60 -15.23
N SER A 229 -4.40 23.38 -14.33
CA SER A 229 -3.35 22.87 -13.43
C SER A 229 -3.84 21.70 -12.56
N LYS A 230 -5.11 21.74 -12.13
CA LYS A 230 -5.70 20.72 -11.26
C LYS A 230 -6.07 19.46 -12.02
N SER A 231 -6.61 19.57 -13.24
CA SER A 231 -6.92 18.41 -14.07
C SER A 231 -5.65 17.64 -14.43
N THR A 232 -4.59 18.36 -14.78
CA THR A 232 -3.39 17.77 -15.37
C THR A 232 -2.52 17.14 -14.31
N CYS A 233 -2.32 17.82 -13.17
CA CYS A 233 -1.73 17.19 -11.99
C CYS A 233 -2.52 15.95 -11.55
N LYS A 234 -3.86 16.00 -11.50
CA LYS A 234 -4.66 14.81 -11.15
C LYS A 234 -4.43 13.66 -12.13
N ASN A 235 -4.43 13.92 -13.42
CA ASN A 235 -4.21 12.88 -14.45
C ASN A 235 -2.81 12.26 -14.37
N ILE A 236 -1.79 13.03 -13.96
CA ILE A 236 -0.41 12.54 -13.82
C ILE A 236 -0.21 11.78 -12.50
N ILE A 237 -0.85 12.21 -11.41
CA ILE A 237 -0.58 11.70 -10.05
C ILE A 237 -1.44 10.47 -9.70
N LEU A 238 -2.64 10.33 -10.29
CA LEU A 238 -3.58 9.30 -9.89
C LEU A 238 -3.15 7.90 -10.40
N ILE A 239 -2.34 7.22 -9.61
CA ILE A 239 -2.12 5.78 -9.68
C ILE A 239 -2.99 5.15 -8.59
N ASN A 240 -4.00 4.38 -8.99
CA ASN A 240 -4.84 3.62 -8.06
C ASN A 240 -4.11 2.33 -7.64
N VAL A 241 -3.22 2.43 -6.64
CA VAL A 241 -2.33 1.35 -6.19
C VAL A 241 -3.06 0.04 -5.84
N PRO A 242 -4.22 0.03 -5.13
CA PRO A 242 -4.95 -1.20 -4.84
C PRO A 242 -5.41 -1.97 -6.08
N ALA A 243 -5.84 -1.27 -7.14
CA ALA A 243 -6.33 -1.90 -8.37
C ALA A 243 -5.21 -2.57 -9.19
N LEU A 244 -3.95 -2.18 -8.96
CA LEU A 244 -2.79 -2.61 -9.72
C LEU A 244 -2.05 -3.81 -9.11
N MET A 245 -2.52 -4.30 -7.95
CA MET A 245 -1.87 -5.39 -7.21
C MET A 245 -2.36 -6.80 -7.63
N TRP A 246 -3.31 -6.93 -8.56
CA TRP A 246 -3.91 -8.25 -8.84
C TRP A 246 -4.58 -8.48 -10.21
N GLN A 247 -4.78 -9.76 -10.58
CA GLN A 247 -5.60 -10.25 -11.70
C GLN A 247 -6.39 -11.52 -11.30
N GLU A 248 -7.71 -11.55 -11.57
CA GLU A 248 -8.57 -12.72 -11.36
C GLU A 248 -8.16 -13.94 -12.19
N ARG A 249 -8.14 -15.12 -11.56
CA ARG A 249 -8.35 -16.39 -12.26
C ARG A 249 -9.51 -17.14 -11.61
N LYS A 250 -10.50 -17.50 -12.42
CA LYS A 250 -11.53 -18.47 -12.02
C LYS A 250 -10.86 -19.83 -11.84
N ASN A 251 -11.14 -20.49 -10.73
CA ASN A 251 -10.57 -21.79 -10.39
C ASN A 251 -11.01 -22.84 -11.44
N PRO A 252 -10.10 -23.48 -12.20
CA PRO A 252 -10.44 -24.69 -12.94
C PRO A 252 -10.46 -25.81 -11.90
N GLY A 253 -11.66 -26.28 -11.54
CA GLY A 253 -11.87 -27.25 -10.47
C GLY A 253 -10.83 -28.38 -10.47
N TRP A 254 -10.27 -28.67 -9.30
CA TRP A 254 -9.42 -29.84 -9.14
C TRP A 254 -10.30 -31.11 -9.21
N PRO A 255 -9.88 -32.17 -9.92
CA PRO A 255 -10.61 -33.43 -9.92
C PRO A 255 -10.48 -34.13 -8.57
N PRO A 256 -11.42 -35.06 -8.25
CA PRO A 256 -11.57 -35.66 -6.93
C PRO A 256 -10.36 -36.45 -6.42
#